data_AF-A0A842RFQ8-F1
#
_entry.id   AF-A0A842RFQ8-F1
#
_cell.length_a   1.000
_cell.length_b   1.000
_cell.length_c   1.000
_cell.angle_alpha   90.00
_cell.angle_beta   90.00
_cell.angle_gamma   90.00
#
_symmetry.space_group_name_H-M   'P 1'
#
loop_
_entity.id
_entity.type
_entity.pdbx_description
1 polymer ?
#
loop_
_entity_poly.entity_id
_entity_poly.type
_entity_poly.pdbx_seq_one_letter_code
_entity_poly.pdbx_strand_id
1 'polypeptide(L)' 'MKTISIDDELYEKLSQLKGDSSWSELLKELLRSQVQHRAAALLRGAKTTGYEDELLEIAEAIRAGFQVRT' A
#
# COMPACT_ATOMS: atom_id res chain seq x y z
N MET A 1 -2.28 -9.50 18.08
CA MET A 1 -0.90 -9.25 17.60
C MET A 1 -0.62 -10.21 16.47
N LYS A 2 -0.07 -9.73 15.33
CA LYS A 2 0.44 -10.61 14.28
C LYS A 2 1.95 -10.49 14.27
N THR A 3 2.65 -11.61 14.25
CA THR A 3 4.11 -11.67 14.18
C THR A 3 4.50 -11.91 12.73
N ILE A 4 5.53 -11.21 12.27
CA ILE A 4 6.09 -11.34 10.93
C ILE A 4 7.58 -11.58 11.11
N SER A 5 8.09 -12.58 10.41
CA SER A 5 9.52 -12.87 10.35
C SER A 5 10.09 -12.24 9.09
N ILE A 6 11.23 -11.58 9.24
CA ILE A 6 12.00 -10.98 8.16
C ILE A 6 13.45 -11.40 8.29
N ASP A 7 14.20 -11.34 7.20
CA ASP A 7 15.65 -11.53 7.24
C ASP A 7 16.38 -10.33 7.86
N ASP A 8 17.64 -10.57 8.24
CA ASP A 8 18.48 -9.59 8.93
C ASP A 8 18.78 -8.36 8.04
N GLU A 9 18.90 -8.55 6.72
CA GLU A 9 19.17 -7.46 5.78
C GLU A 9 18.00 -6.48 5.71
N LEU A 10 16.78 -7.01 5.63
CA LEU A 10 15.56 -6.22 5.66
C LEU A 10 15.38 -5.55 7.02
N TYR A 11 15.69 -6.25 8.11
CA TYR A 11 15.64 -5.66 9.46
C TYR A 11 16.56 -4.43 9.57
N GLU A 12 17.82 -4.53 9.12
CA GLU A 12 18.77 -3.41 9.14
C GLU A 12 18.27 -2.20 8.36
N LYS A 13 17.77 -2.43 7.13
CA LYS A 13 17.19 -1.37 6.29
C LYS A 13 16.00 -0.69 6.98
N LEU A 14 15.10 -1.49 7.56
CA LEU A 14 13.93 -0.94 8.26
C LEU A 14 14.32 -0.24 9.56
N SER A 15 15.35 -0.70 10.27
CA SER A 15 15.86 -0.07 11.50
C SER A 15 16.39 1.33 11.24
N GLN A 16 17.13 1.51 10.14
CA GLN A 16 17.62 2.83 9.70
C GLN A 16 16.48 3.77 9.32
N LEU A 17 15.43 3.25 8.67
CA LEU A 17 14.25 4.02 8.28
C LEU A 17 13.33 4.37 9.45
N LYS A 18 13.28 3.51 10.48
CA LYS A 18 12.38 3.65 11.63
C LYS A 18 12.67 4.92 12.45
N GLY A 19 13.94 5.22 12.68
CA GLY A 19 14.35 6.25 13.65
C GLY A 19 13.62 6.10 14.99
N ASP A 20 12.97 7.18 15.43
CA ASP A 20 12.24 7.24 16.70
C ASP A 20 10.80 6.67 16.61
N SER A 21 10.27 6.43 15.41
CA SER A 21 8.90 5.93 15.21
C SER A 21 8.73 4.47 15.65
N SER A 22 7.50 4.02 15.92
CA SER A 22 7.25 2.60 16.19
C SER A 22 7.34 1.76 14.90
N TRP A 23 7.67 0.47 15.03
CA TRP A 23 7.64 -0.47 13.91
C TRP A 23 6.28 -0.50 13.20
N SER A 24 5.20 -0.40 13.97
CA SER A 24 3.84 -0.35 13.43
C SER A 24 3.56 0.89 12.59
N GLU A 25 4.11 2.04 12.97
CA GLU A 25 3.95 3.28 12.22
C GLU A 25 4.74 3.24 10.93
N LEU A 26 6.00 2.82 10.98
CA LEU A 26 6.84 2.65 9.80
C LEU A 26 6.17 1.70 8.78
N LEU A 27 5.68 0.55 9.24
CA LEU A 27 5.00 -0.41 8.35
C LEU A 27 3.71 0.17 7.75
N LYS A 28 2.93 0.92 8.53
CA LYS A 28 1.72 1.60 8.01
C LYS A 28 2.08 2.64 6.95
N GLU A 29 3.15 3.38 7.16
CA GLU A 29 3.62 4.40 6.22
C GLU A 29 4.11 3.76 4.92
N LEU A 30 4.97 2.74 5.00
CA LEU A 30 5.46 2.01 3.83
C LEU A 30 4.33 1.39 3.02
N LEU A 31 3.35 0.78 3.70
CA LEU A 31 2.15 0.24 3.05
C LEU A 31 1.32 1.34 2.40
N ARG A 32 1.09 2.48 3.07
CA ARG A 32 0.36 3.62 2.49
C ARG A 32 1.06 4.16 1.26
N SER A 33 2.38 4.34 1.31
CA SER A 33 3.19 4.83 0.19
C SER A 33 3.11 3.89 -1.02
N GLN A 34 3.25 2.58 -0.81
CA GLN A 34 3.11 1.58 -1.87
C GLN A 34 1.71 1.58 -2.49
N VAL A 35 0.66 1.64 -1.66
CA VAL A 35 -0.73 1.71 -2.14
C VAL A 35 -0.97 3.00 -2.93
N GLN A 36 -0.50 4.14 -2.44
CA GLN A 36 -0.60 5.43 -3.14
C GLN A 36 0.15 5.42 -4.48
N HIS A 37 1.36 4.85 -4.54
CA HIS A 37 2.11 4.76 -5.77
C HIS A 37 1.39 3.90 -6.83
N ARG A 38 0.84 2.76 -6.42
CA ARG A 38 0.05 1.88 -7.29
C ARG A 38 -1.25 2.56 -7.74
N ALA A 39 -1.97 3.21 -6.83
CA ALA A 39 -3.18 3.96 -7.15
C ALA A 39 -2.89 5.12 -8.12
N ALA A 40 -1.78 5.84 -7.94
CA ALA A 40 -1.37 6.90 -8.85
C ALA A 40 -1.02 6.37 -10.24
N ALA A 41 -0.38 5.20 -10.33
CA ALA A 41 -0.12 4.55 -11.61
C ALA A 41 -1.41 4.15 -12.34
N LEU A 42 -2.38 3.59 -11.61
CA LEU A 42 -3.70 3.25 -12.15
C LEU A 42 -4.47 4.49 -12.62
N LEU A 43 -4.50 5.56 -11.82
CA LEU A 43 -5.16 6.82 -12.19
C LEU A 43 -4.50 7.49 -13.40
N ARG A 44 -3.17 7.41 -13.55
CA ARG A 44 -2.47 7.90 -14.74
C ARG A 44 -2.84 7.07 -15.97
N GLY A 45 -2.90 5.75 -15.85
CA GLY A 45 -3.39 4.87 -16.91
C GLY A 45 -4.83 5.20 -17.33
N ALA A 46 -5.71 5.42 -16.35
CA ALA A 46 -7.11 5.80 -16.54
C ALA A 46 -7.27 7.04 -17.41
N LYS A 47 -6.63 8.13 -16.97
CA LYS A 47 -6.75 9.45 -17.60
C LYS A 47 -6.26 9.47 -19.03
N THR A 48 -5.34 8.58 -19.38
CA THR A 48 -4.76 8.52 -20.72
C THR A 48 -5.64 7.72 -21.70
N THR A 49 -6.57 6.91 -21.18
CA THR A 49 -7.33 5.93 -21.98
C THR A 49 -8.84 6.18 -22.00
N GLY A 50 -9.37 7.00 -21.09
CA GLY A 50 -10.81 7.32 -21.01
C GLY A 50 -11.65 6.28 -20.26
N TYR A 51 -11.03 5.24 -19.69
CA TYR A 51 -11.66 4.14 -18.96
C TYR A 51 -11.79 4.44 -17.46
N GLU A 52 -12.30 5.63 -17.13
CA GLU A 52 -12.41 6.08 -15.73
C GLU A 52 -13.43 5.22 -14.95
N ASP A 53 -14.49 4.78 -15.62
CA ASP A 53 -15.55 3.96 -15.03
C ASP A 53 -15.11 2.51 -14.77
N GLU A 54 -14.44 1.82 -15.72
CA GLU A 54 -13.95 0.46 -15.47
C GLU A 54 -12.88 0.42 -14.38
N LEU A 55 -12.08 1.48 -14.24
CA LEU A 55 -11.10 1.56 -13.14
C LEU A 55 -11.76 1.82 -11.79
N LEU A 56 -12.91 2.49 -11.76
CA LEU A 56 -13.73 2.62 -10.56
C LEU A 56 -14.27 1.24 -10.15
N GLU A 57 -14.84 0.47 -11.09
CA GLU A 57 -15.35 -0.87 -10.84
C GLU A 57 -14.26 -1.82 -10.33
N ILE A 58 -13.07 -1.81 -10.95
CA ILE A 58 -11.93 -2.60 -10.49
C ILE A 58 -11.51 -2.19 -9.08
N ALA A 59 -11.46 -0.89 -8.78
CA ALA A 59 -11.10 -0.40 -7.45
C ALA A 59 -12.13 -0.82 -6.39
N GLU A 60 -13.42 -0.80 -6.72
CA GLU A 60 -14.49 -1.28 -5.84
C GLU A 60 -14.43 -2.79 -5.63
N ALA A 61 -14.20 -3.58 -6.68
CA ALA A 61 -14.01 -5.02 -6.59
C ALA A 61 -12.81 -5.40 -5.72
N ILE A 62 -11.70 -4.67 -5.85
CA ILE A 62 -10.53 -4.83 -4.98
C ILE A 62 -10.90 -4.51 -3.53
N ARG A 63 -11.59 -3.39 -3.25
CA ARG A 63 -12.00 -3.04 -1.87
C ARG A 63 -12.92 -4.10 -1.26
N ALA A 64 -13.89 -4.60 -2.03
CA ALA A 64 -14.80 -5.66 -1.61
C ALA A 64 -14.04 -6.96 -1.30
N GLY A 65 -13.07 -7.33 -2.15
CA GLY A 65 -12.23 -8.52 -1.96
C GLY A 65 -11.32 -8.45 -0.73
N PHE A 66 -10.84 -7.26 -0.36
CA PHE A 66 -10.01 -7.08 0.83
C PHE A 66 -10.82 -6.92 2.14
N GLN A 67 -12.15 -7.04 2.11
CA GLN A 67 -13.05 -6.88 3.28
C GLN A 67 -12.71 -5.64 4.14
N VAL A 68 -12.30 -4.54 3.50
CA VAL A 68 -11.98 -3.31 4.22
C VAL A 68 -13.30 -2.68 4.68
N ARG A 69 -13.75 -3.02 5.89
CA ARG A 69 -14.88 -2.36 6.53
C ARG A 69 -14.49 -0.91 6.86
N THR A 70 -15.24 0.03 6.31
CA THR A 70 -15.30 1.45 6.73
C THR A 70 -15.59 1.59 8.21
#